data_AF-E4RRN6-F1
#
_entry.id   AF-E4RRN6-F1
#
_cell.length_a   1.000
_cell.length_b   1.000
_cell.length_c   1.000
_cell.angle_alpha   90.00
_cell.angle_beta   90.00
_cell.angle_gamma   90.00
#
_symmetry.space_group_name_H-M   'P 1'
#
loop_
_entity.id
_entity.type
_entity.pdbx_description
1 polymer ?
#
loop_
_entity_poly.entity_id
_entity_poly.type
_entity_poly.pdbx_seq_one_letter_code
_entity_poly.pdbx_strand_id
1 'polypeptide(L)'
;MMSKTNNFVFWGLYIVAWLIFVGLSIEAGGLIVNFFFSLYNPEFVQNLYQKLDLSEMYRDSKLVFFGTYSFILSIAILKTILFYIVIRLMHKMDLKKPFSTFVAKQITLLSYFTLFIGLLSLIGRQIVKNLSLHGFVTDNLNEFWVDAQAFILMGAVIYIIATIFKKGVDIQNENDLTV
;
A
#
# COMPACT_ATOMS: atom_id res chain seq x y z
N MET A 1 -24.92 -3.93 -24.41
CA MET A 1 -23.71 -3.87 -25.27
C MET A 1 -22.76 -2.86 -24.65
N MET A 2 -21.54 -3.26 -24.27
CA MET A 2 -20.60 -2.35 -23.59
C MET A 2 -19.97 -1.42 -24.64
N SER A 3 -20.06 -0.10 -24.42
CA SER A 3 -19.49 0.92 -25.29
C SER A 3 -17.97 0.71 -25.45
N LYS A 4 -17.45 0.84 -26.68
CA LYS A 4 -16.00 0.72 -26.98
C LYS A 4 -15.14 1.64 -26.11
N THR A 5 -15.68 2.79 -25.69
CA THR A 5 -14.98 3.77 -24.83
C THR A 5 -14.72 3.25 -23.42
N ASN A 6 -15.64 2.47 -22.83
CA ASN A 6 -15.48 1.95 -21.47
C ASN A 6 -14.37 0.88 -21.40
N ASN A 7 -14.21 0.09 -22.47
CA ASN A 7 -13.10 -0.86 -22.58
C ASN A 7 -11.76 -0.15 -22.67
N PHE A 8 -11.67 0.96 -23.42
CA PHE A 8 -10.44 1.72 -23.54
C PHE A 8 -10.00 2.32 -22.19
N VAL A 9 -10.93 2.96 -21.46
CA VAL A 9 -10.64 3.51 -20.12
C VAL A 9 -10.21 2.42 -19.15
N PHE A 10 -10.88 1.26 -19.15
CA PHE A 10 -10.52 0.14 -18.28
C PHE A 10 -9.10 -0.36 -18.53
N TRP A 11 -8.74 -0.57 -19.80
CA TRP A 11 -7.39 -1.00 -20.18
C TRP A 11 -6.33 0.05 -19.89
N GLY A 12 -6.66 1.33 -20.07
CA GLY A 12 -5.78 2.45 -19.68
C GLY A 12 -5.48 2.42 -18.18
N LEU A 13 -6.51 2.30 -17.34
CA LEU A 13 -6.35 2.19 -15.89
C LEU A 13 -5.57 0.93 -15.49
N TYR A 14 -5.74 -0.17 -16.22
CA TYR A 14 -5.01 -1.41 -15.96
C TYR A 14 -3.50 -1.26 -16.20
N ILE A 15 -3.11 -0.58 -17.28
CA ILE A 15 -1.71 -0.26 -17.58
C ILE A 15 -1.13 0.65 -16.49
N VAL A 16 -1.88 1.68 -16.07
CA VAL A 16 -1.46 2.57 -14.98
C VAL A 16 -1.23 1.79 -13.68
N ALA A 17 -2.13 0.86 -13.34
CA ALA A 17 -1.96 0.02 -12.15
C ALA A 17 -0.68 -0.83 -12.21
N TRP A 18 -0.34 -1.38 -13.38
CA TRP A 18 0.92 -2.10 -13.60
C TRP A 18 2.15 -1.22 -13.45
N LEU A 19 2.14 -0.01 -14.02
CA LEU A 19 3.25 0.94 -13.89
C LEU A 19 3.51 1.30 -12.43
N ILE A 20 2.45 1.59 -11.67
CA ILE A 20 2.58 1.88 -10.24
C ILE A 20 3.09 0.67 -9.46
N PHE A 21 2.58 -0.53 -9.75
CA PHE A 21 3.05 -1.77 -9.11
C PHE A 21 4.54 -2.02 -9.33
N VAL A 22 5.04 -1.82 -10.55
CA VAL A 22 6.48 -1.97 -10.85
C VAL A 22 7.31 -0.94 -10.08
N GLY A 23 6.89 0.33 -10.06
CA GLY A 23 7.57 1.37 -9.29
C GLY A 23 7.67 1.03 -7.80
N LEU A 24 6.56 0.63 -7.19
CA LEU A 24 6.51 0.23 -5.78
C LEU A 24 7.34 -1.03 -5.50
N SER A 25 7.38 -1.97 -6.44
CA SER A 25 8.20 -3.19 -6.31
C SER A 25 9.70 -2.88 -6.32
N ILE A 26 10.13 -1.91 -7.13
CA ILE A 26 11.52 -1.45 -7.16
C ILE A 26 11.86 -0.74 -5.84
N GLU A 27 10.98 0.13 -5.33
CA GLU A 27 11.15 0.81 -4.04
C GLU A 27 11.26 -0.20 -2.89
N ALA A 28 10.31 -1.13 -2.77
CA ALA A 28 10.32 -2.16 -1.75
C ALA A 28 11.55 -3.06 -1.87
N GLY A 29 11.93 -3.46 -3.09
CA GLY A 29 13.14 -4.25 -3.34
C GLY A 29 14.41 -3.53 -2.89
N GLY A 30 14.55 -2.24 -3.23
CA GLY A 30 15.66 -1.40 -2.78
C GLY A 30 15.73 -1.30 -1.26
N LEU A 31 14.59 -1.08 -0.60
CA LEU A 31 14.51 -1.02 0.87
C LEU A 31 14.84 -2.37 1.54
N ILE A 32 14.42 -3.50 0.97
CA ILE A 32 14.77 -4.84 1.48
C ILE A 32 16.28 -5.06 1.40
N VAL A 33 16.88 -4.82 0.22
CA VAL A 33 18.31 -5.01 -0.01
C VAL A 33 19.12 -4.15 0.96
N ASN A 34 18.76 -2.89 1.10
CA ASN A 34 19.38 -1.97 2.06
C ASN A 34 19.25 -2.43 3.52
N PHE A 35 18.09 -2.96 3.92
CA PHE A 35 17.91 -3.49 5.27
C PHE A 35 18.89 -4.62 5.55
N PHE A 36 19.00 -5.58 4.62
CA PHE A 36 19.95 -6.68 4.74
C PHE A 36 21.41 -6.18 4.78
N PHE A 37 21.80 -5.27 3.88
CA PHE A 37 23.16 -4.73 3.90
C PHE A 37 23.47 -3.95 5.18
N SER A 38 22.50 -3.22 5.74
CA SER A 38 22.68 -2.48 7.00
C SER A 38 22.95 -3.38 8.21
N LEU A 39 22.56 -4.66 8.16
CA LEU A 39 22.87 -5.65 9.20
C LEU A 39 24.33 -6.13 9.14
N TYR A 40 24.92 -6.19 7.94
CA TYR A 40 26.26 -6.73 7.72
C TYR A 40 27.34 -5.65 7.63
N ASN A 41 27.06 -4.49 7.00
CA ASN A 41 28.00 -3.40 6.81
C ASN A 41 27.35 -2.04 7.11
N PRO A 42 27.58 -1.46 8.30
CA PRO A 42 26.97 -0.20 8.70
C PRO A 42 27.46 1.02 7.89
N GLU A 43 28.58 0.93 7.17
CA GLU A 43 29.05 1.99 6.26
C GLU A 43 28.13 2.19 5.05
N PHE A 44 27.29 1.20 4.71
CA PHE A 44 26.34 1.30 3.58
C PHE A 44 25.09 2.13 3.91
N VAL A 45 24.91 2.53 5.18
CA VAL A 45 23.76 3.30 5.66
C VAL A 45 23.76 4.76 5.16
N GLN A 46 24.91 5.28 4.69
CA GLN A 46 25.02 6.63 4.13
C GLN A 46 24.47 6.75 2.70
N ASN A 47 24.41 5.65 1.96
CA ASN A 47 23.98 5.60 0.55
C ASN A 47 22.68 4.81 0.37
N LEU A 48 21.75 4.93 1.32
CA LEU A 48 20.45 4.26 1.23
C LEU A 48 19.65 4.76 0.02
N TYR A 49 18.87 3.84 -0.55
CA TYR A 49 17.91 4.11 -1.62
C TYR A 49 16.99 5.27 -1.22
N GLN A 50 16.68 6.17 -2.17
CA GLN A 50 16.04 7.48 -1.95
C GLN A 50 16.84 8.51 -1.12
N LYS A 51 18.16 8.38 -0.97
CA LYS A 51 18.99 9.32 -0.18
C LYS A 51 18.55 9.40 1.30
N LEU A 52 17.97 8.32 1.80
CA LEU A 52 17.53 8.22 3.18
C LEU A 52 18.75 8.07 4.09
N ASP A 53 19.44 9.16 4.43
CA ASP A 53 20.55 9.06 5.38
C ASP A 53 20.01 8.88 6.81
N LEU A 54 20.16 7.67 7.33
CA LEU A 54 19.82 7.30 8.70
C LEU A 54 21.06 6.93 9.52
N SER A 55 22.25 7.33 9.04
CA SER A 55 23.52 6.96 9.66
C SER A 55 23.67 7.55 11.06
N GLU A 56 23.18 8.77 11.28
CA GLU A 56 23.15 9.38 12.63
C GLU A 56 22.23 8.62 13.57
N MET A 57 21.03 8.26 13.13
CA MET A 57 20.08 7.48 13.92
C MET A 57 20.63 6.09 14.27
N TYR A 58 21.35 5.45 13.34
CA TYR A 58 22.02 4.17 13.58
C TYR A 58 23.13 4.29 14.64
N ARG A 59 23.93 5.37 14.59
CA ARG A 59 25.02 5.64 15.53
C ARG A 59 24.48 5.90 16.94
N ASP A 60 23.41 6.68 17.04
CA ASP A 60 22.85 7.12 18.31
C ASP A 60 22.03 6.01 18.97
N SER A 61 21.19 5.29 18.21
CA SER A 61 20.45 4.15 18.73
C SER A 61 20.04 3.15 17.63
N LYS A 62 20.72 2.00 17.62
CA LYS A 62 20.41 0.89 16.72
C LYS A 62 18.96 0.41 16.84
N LEU A 63 18.39 0.41 18.06
CA LEU A 63 16.99 -0.01 18.26
C LEU A 63 16.00 0.94 17.57
N VAL A 64 16.25 2.24 17.67
CA VAL A 64 15.41 3.26 17.03
C VAL A 64 15.53 3.18 15.50
N PHE A 65 16.74 2.95 15.00
CA PHE A 65 16.99 2.71 13.58
C PHE A 65 16.21 1.50 13.07
N PHE A 66 16.38 0.31 13.68
CA PHE A 66 15.72 -0.91 13.21
C PHE A 66 14.20 -0.82 13.32
N GLY A 67 13.68 -0.20 14.38
CA GLY A 67 12.25 0.06 14.54
C GLY A 67 11.71 0.94 13.41
N THR A 68 12.31 2.13 13.20
CA THR A 68 11.86 3.09 12.18
C THR A 68 11.96 2.49 10.78
N TYR A 69 13.08 1.86 10.46
CA TYR A 69 13.29 1.23 9.16
C TYR A 69 12.30 0.08 8.92
N SER A 70 12.00 -0.74 9.95
CA SER A 70 11.02 -1.82 9.84
C SER A 70 9.62 -1.30 9.52
N PHE A 71 9.21 -0.14 10.06
CA PHE A 71 7.96 0.52 9.69
C PHE A 71 7.96 0.96 8.22
N ILE A 72 9.03 1.62 7.76
CA ILE A 72 9.17 2.04 6.35
C ILE A 72 9.04 0.84 5.42
N LEU A 73 9.83 -0.20 5.70
CA LEU A 73 9.87 -1.42 4.92
C LEU A 73 8.51 -2.11 4.86
N SER A 74 7.82 -2.21 6.01
CA SER A 74 6.49 -2.81 6.10
C SER A 74 5.47 -2.04 5.26
N ILE A 75 5.48 -0.70 5.31
CA ILE A 75 4.59 0.15 4.51
C ILE A 75 4.85 -0.04 3.02
N ALA A 76 6.12 -0.03 2.57
CA ALA A 76 6.47 -0.22 1.16
C ALA A 76 6.02 -1.59 0.62
N ILE A 77 6.23 -2.66 1.40
CA ILE A 77 5.77 -4.01 1.05
C ILE A 77 4.24 -4.05 0.96
N LEU A 78 3.53 -3.47 1.93
CA LEU A 78 2.07 -3.45 1.93
C LEU A 78 1.51 -2.67 0.74
N LYS A 79 2.11 -1.54 0.35
CA LYS A 79 1.73 -0.79 -0.86
C LYS A 79 1.89 -1.65 -2.12
N THR A 80 2.98 -2.41 -2.20
CA THR A 80 3.23 -3.34 -3.32
C THR A 80 2.17 -4.45 -3.37
N ILE A 81 1.84 -5.07 -2.22
CA ILE A 81 0.78 -6.08 -2.12
C ILE A 81 -0.58 -5.50 -2.49
N LEU A 82 -0.89 -4.28 -2.05
CA LEU A 82 -2.13 -3.57 -2.38
C LEU A 82 -2.31 -3.45 -3.90
N PHE A 83 -1.29 -2.99 -4.62
CA PHE A 83 -1.35 -2.84 -6.08
C PHE A 83 -1.40 -4.18 -6.81
N TYR A 84 -0.75 -5.23 -6.29
CA TYR A 84 -0.92 -6.58 -6.81
C TYR A 84 -2.39 -7.05 -6.73
N ILE A 85 -3.07 -6.74 -5.61
CA ILE A 85 -4.49 -7.04 -5.43
C ILE A 85 -5.34 -6.28 -6.47
N VAL A 86 -5.04 -5.00 -6.73
CA VAL A 86 -5.72 -4.20 -7.77
C VAL A 86 -5.55 -4.85 -9.16
N ILE A 87 -4.32 -5.19 -9.54
CA ILE A 87 -4.02 -5.84 -10.83
C ILE A 87 -4.77 -7.17 -10.94
N ARG A 88 -4.74 -7.98 -9.89
CA ARG A 88 -5.43 -9.28 -9.87
C ARG A 88 -6.94 -9.14 -9.99
N LEU A 89 -7.52 -8.12 -9.33
CA LEU A 89 -8.92 -7.76 -9.46
C LEU A 89 -9.25 -7.40 -10.91
N MET A 90 -8.55 -6.45 -11.49
CA MET A 90 -8.80 -5.98 -12.87
C MET A 90 -8.59 -7.09 -13.91
N HIS A 91 -7.58 -7.94 -13.73
CA HIS A 91 -7.29 -9.03 -14.66
C HIS A 91 -8.39 -10.11 -14.68
N LYS A 92 -9.02 -10.40 -13.52
CA LYS A 92 -10.01 -11.49 -13.40
C LYS A 92 -11.46 -11.03 -13.38
N MET A 93 -11.71 -9.73 -13.28
CA MET A 93 -13.06 -9.18 -13.23
C MET A 93 -13.72 -9.24 -14.60
N ASP A 94 -14.91 -9.85 -14.66
CA ASP A 94 -15.78 -9.76 -15.84
C ASP A 94 -16.66 -8.51 -15.72
N LEU A 95 -16.44 -7.53 -16.60
CA LEU A 95 -17.22 -6.29 -16.64
C LEU A 95 -18.69 -6.52 -17.05
N LYS A 96 -19.03 -7.68 -17.63
CA LYS A 96 -20.42 -8.05 -17.91
C LYS A 96 -21.15 -8.56 -16.67
N LYS A 97 -20.45 -9.19 -15.73
CA LYS A 97 -20.97 -9.67 -14.44
C LYS A 97 -20.07 -9.18 -13.29
N PRO A 98 -20.09 -7.87 -12.98
CA PRO A 98 -19.16 -7.26 -12.02
C PRO A 98 -19.42 -7.69 -10.56
N PHE A 99 -20.66 -8.07 -10.23
CA PHE A 99 -21.02 -8.58 -8.91
C PHE A 99 -20.73 -10.08 -8.84
N SER A 100 -19.48 -10.41 -8.54
CA SER A 100 -19.07 -11.78 -8.23
C SER A 100 -18.46 -11.86 -6.83
N THR A 101 -18.56 -13.04 -6.20
CA THR A 101 -17.92 -13.33 -4.92
C THR A 101 -16.41 -13.03 -4.95
N PHE A 102 -15.76 -13.25 -6.11
CA PHE A 102 -14.36 -12.90 -6.31
C PHE A 102 -14.14 -11.38 -6.20
N VAL A 103 -14.89 -10.58 -6.94
CA VAL A 103 -14.75 -9.11 -6.94
C VAL A 103 -15.03 -8.54 -5.55
N ALA A 104 -16.12 -8.96 -4.90
CA ALA A 104 -16.46 -8.51 -3.55
C ALA A 104 -15.36 -8.84 -2.53
N LYS A 105 -14.76 -10.04 -2.63
CA LYS A 105 -13.64 -10.44 -1.77
C LYS A 105 -12.39 -9.59 -2.02
N GLN A 106 -12.04 -9.30 -3.27
CA GLN A 106 -10.88 -8.46 -3.58
C GLN A 106 -11.08 -7.02 -3.10
N ILE A 107 -12.25 -6.41 -3.31
CA ILE A 107 -12.52 -5.03 -2.84
C ILE A 107 -12.48 -4.96 -1.31
N THR A 108 -13.00 -5.99 -0.62
CA THR A 108 -12.86 -6.10 0.84
C THR A 108 -11.39 -6.14 1.26
N LEU A 109 -10.58 -6.94 0.56
CA LEU A 109 -9.14 -7.04 0.84
C LEU A 109 -8.44 -5.70 0.59
N LEU A 110 -8.75 -5.01 -0.50
CA LEU A 110 -8.23 -3.68 -0.80
C LEU A 110 -8.55 -2.69 0.33
N SER A 111 -9.78 -2.68 0.82
CA SER A 111 -10.17 -1.82 1.95
C SER A 111 -9.31 -2.09 3.18
N TYR A 112 -9.19 -3.35 3.60
CA TYR A 112 -8.45 -3.71 4.80
C TYR A 112 -6.96 -3.38 4.69
N PHE A 113 -6.32 -3.69 3.57
CA PHE A 113 -4.92 -3.33 3.34
C PHE A 113 -4.73 -1.82 3.33
N THR A 114 -5.63 -1.07 2.68
CA THR A 114 -5.54 0.39 2.60
C THR A 114 -5.67 1.04 3.98
N LEU A 115 -6.63 0.58 4.80
CA LEU A 115 -6.78 1.04 6.18
C LEU A 115 -5.56 0.69 7.04
N PHE A 116 -5.05 -0.54 6.89
CA PHE A 116 -3.89 -1.01 7.65
C PHE A 116 -2.63 -0.21 7.33
N ILE A 117 -2.39 0.10 6.04
CA ILE A 117 -1.31 1.00 5.60
C ILE A 117 -1.46 2.37 6.25
N GLY A 118 -2.66 2.95 6.22
CA GLY A 118 -2.92 4.25 6.82
C GLY A 118 -2.67 4.28 8.33
N LEU A 119 -3.11 3.25 9.05
CA LEU A 119 -2.90 3.11 10.49
C LEU A 119 -1.41 2.92 10.85
N LEU A 120 -0.69 2.06 10.12
CA LEU A 120 0.75 1.90 10.30
C LEU A 120 1.51 3.20 10.01
N SER A 121 1.11 3.93 8.97
CA SER A 121 1.71 5.22 8.61
C SER A 121 1.46 6.28 9.70
N LEU A 122 0.28 6.29 10.33
CA LEU A 122 0.02 7.17 11.48
C LEU A 122 0.92 6.85 12.68
N ILE A 123 1.09 5.57 13.00
CA ILE A 123 1.97 5.13 14.09
C ILE A 123 3.41 5.53 13.78
N GLY A 124 3.91 5.22 12.58
CA GLY A 124 5.25 5.60 12.13
C GLY A 124 5.49 7.10 12.24
N ARG A 125 4.54 7.91 11.78
CA ARG A 125 4.62 9.38 11.91
C ARG A 125 4.72 9.84 13.35
N GLN A 126 3.93 9.26 14.25
CA GLN A 126 3.95 9.65 15.67
C GLN A 126 5.28 9.27 16.33
N ILE A 127 5.85 8.11 15.98
CA ILE A 127 7.17 7.69 16.43
C ILE A 127 8.23 8.69 15.95
N VAL A 128 8.25 9.01 14.65
CA VAL A 128 9.22 9.94 14.07
C VAL A 128 9.10 11.34 14.67
N LYS A 129 7.87 11.82 14.88
CA LYS A 129 7.63 13.10 15.56
C LYS A 129 8.19 13.09 16.98
N ASN A 130 7.99 12.01 17.73
CA ASN A 130 8.56 11.87 19.07
C ASN A 130 10.09 11.86 19.04
N LEU A 131 10.71 11.20 18.06
CA LEU A 131 12.16 11.18 17.87
C LEU A 131 12.72 12.57 17.51
N SER A 132 12.02 13.32 16.65
CA SER A 132 12.39 14.70 16.34
C SER A 132 12.47 15.59 17.59
N LEU A 133 11.51 15.43 18.52
CA LEU A 133 11.51 16.14 19.79
C LEU A 133 12.70 15.76 20.71
N HIS A 134 13.31 14.60 20.49
CA HIS A 134 14.50 14.14 21.22
C HIS A 134 15.81 14.48 20.50
N GLY A 135 15.78 15.32 19.45
CA GLY A 135 16.96 15.83 18.76
C GLY A 135 17.43 15.00 17.56
N PHE A 136 16.67 14.00 17.12
CA PHE A 136 17.00 13.23 15.91
C PHE A 136 16.65 14.01 14.63
N VAL A 137 17.53 14.00 13.63
CA VAL A 137 17.26 14.51 12.28
C VAL A 137 16.29 13.56 11.57
N THR A 138 15.09 14.06 11.24
CA THR A 138 13.98 13.23 10.74
C THR A 138 13.31 13.80 9.48
N ASP A 139 13.87 14.86 8.90
CA ASP A 139 13.24 15.58 7.79
C ASP A 139 13.00 14.69 6.55
N ASN A 140 13.94 13.80 6.26
CA ASN A 140 13.86 12.84 5.15
C ASN A 140 12.86 11.70 5.39
N LEU A 141 12.37 11.52 6.62
CA LEU A 141 11.44 10.45 6.95
C LEU A 141 9.99 10.84 6.62
N ASN A 142 9.65 12.13 6.63
CA ASN A 142 8.27 12.60 6.49
C ASN A 142 7.57 12.12 5.22
N GLU A 143 8.33 11.88 4.14
CA GLU A 143 7.82 11.37 2.86
C GLU A 143 7.12 10.01 2.99
N PHE A 144 7.56 9.15 3.92
CA PHE A 144 7.00 7.80 4.08
C PHE A 144 5.63 7.78 4.77
N TRP A 145 5.25 8.86 5.47
CA TRP A 145 4.04 8.90 6.31
C TRP A 145 3.07 10.04 5.98
N VAL A 146 3.39 10.90 5.01
CA VAL A 146 2.59 12.09 4.71
C VAL A 146 1.15 11.74 4.31
N ASP A 147 0.96 10.60 3.65
CA ASP A 147 -0.33 10.15 3.12
C ASP A 147 -1.19 9.36 4.12
N ALA A 148 -0.77 9.24 5.38
CA ALA A 148 -1.43 8.38 6.37
C ALA A 148 -2.95 8.62 6.47
N GLN A 149 -3.39 9.88 6.54
CA GLN A 149 -4.81 10.24 6.58
C GLN A 149 -5.53 9.92 5.26
N ALA A 150 -4.86 10.13 4.12
CA ALA A 150 -5.43 9.84 2.82
C ALA A 150 -5.70 8.34 2.66
N PHE A 151 -4.78 7.48 3.11
CA PHE A 151 -4.98 6.03 3.14
C PHE A 151 -6.14 5.62 4.06
N ILE A 152 -6.28 6.22 5.24
CA ILE A 152 -7.41 5.90 6.14
C ILE A 152 -8.75 6.27 5.50
N LEU A 153 -8.84 7.49 4.95
CA LEU A 153 -10.05 7.96 4.27
C LEU A 153 -10.39 7.06 3.06
N MET A 154 -9.39 6.77 2.22
CA MET A 154 -9.54 5.91 1.05
C MET A 154 -9.98 4.50 1.46
N GLY A 155 -9.36 3.93 2.49
CA GLY A 155 -9.72 2.60 2.99
C GLY A 155 -11.16 2.52 3.52
N ALA A 156 -11.65 3.58 4.17
CA ALA A 156 -13.03 3.69 4.62
C ALA A 156 -14.01 3.80 3.44
N VAL A 157 -13.68 4.58 2.41
CA VAL A 157 -14.51 4.68 1.19
C VAL A 157 -14.54 3.32 0.47
N ILE A 158 -13.41 2.65 0.31
CA ILE A 158 -13.35 1.31 -0.30
C ILE A 158 -14.13 0.29 0.54
N TYR A 159 -14.15 0.42 1.87
CA TYR A 159 -14.96 -0.45 2.74
C TYR A 159 -16.46 -0.34 2.44
N ILE A 160 -16.95 0.89 2.27
CA ILE A 160 -18.34 1.15 1.91
C ILE A 160 -18.65 0.51 0.56
N ILE A 161 -17.77 0.70 -0.43
CA ILE A 161 -17.89 0.07 -1.75
C ILE A 161 -17.90 -1.46 -1.64
N ALA A 162 -17.00 -2.05 -0.84
CA ALA A 162 -16.94 -3.48 -0.60
C ALA A 162 -18.26 -4.03 -0.03
N THR A 163 -18.86 -3.29 0.90
CA THR A 163 -20.13 -3.64 1.54
C THR A 163 -21.28 -3.62 0.52
N ILE A 164 -21.32 -2.60 -0.33
CA ILE A 164 -22.30 -2.51 -1.43
C ILE A 164 -22.13 -3.68 -2.41
N PHE A 165 -20.90 -3.98 -2.82
CA PHE A 165 -20.62 -5.10 -3.72
C PHE A 165 -21.02 -6.44 -3.12
N LYS A 166 -20.75 -6.67 -1.83
CA LYS A 166 -21.17 -7.88 -1.13
C LYS A 166 -22.69 -8.01 -1.15
N LYS A 167 -23.42 -6.95 -0.82
CA LYS A 167 -24.90 -6.97 -0.86
C LYS A 167 -25.44 -7.16 -2.28
N GLY A 168 -24.78 -6.57 -3.29
CA GLY A 168 -25.14 -6.77 -4.69
C GLY A 168 -24.97 -8.23 -5.16
N VAL A 169 -23.92 -8.91 -4.70
CA VAL A 169 -23.73 -10.35 -4.94
C VAL A 169 -24.85 -11.17 -4.30
N ASP A 170 -25.22 -10.87 -3.05
CA ASP A 170 -26.29 -11.58 -2.36
C ASP A 170 -27.63 -11.47 -3.12
N ILE A 171 -27.99 -10.26 -3.56
CA ILE A 171 -29.21 -10.00 -4.35
C ILE A 171 -29.17 -10.72 -5.70
N GLN A 172 -28.02 -10.73 -6.38
CA GLN A 172 -27.90 -11.42 -7.66
C GLN A 172 -28.07 -12.93 -7.51
N ASN A 173 -27.54 -13.51 -6.44
CA ASN A 173 -27.70 -14.94 -6.17
C ASN A 173 -29.16 -15.30 -5.82
N GLU A 174 -29.86 -14.45 -5.07
CA GLU A 174 -31.30 -14.65 -4.78
C GLU A 174 -32.16 -14.62 -6.06
N ASN A 175 -31.88 -13.67 -6.96
CA ASN A 175 -32.59 -13.59 -8.25
C ASN A 175 -32.26 -14.77 -9.18
N ASP A 176 -30.99 -15.20 -9.25
CA ASP A 176 -30.59 -16.36 -10.05
C ASP A 176 -31.23 -17.68 -9.54
N LEU A 177 -31.66 -17.74 -8.27
CA LEU A 177 -32.34 -18.90 -7.67
C LEU A 177 -33.87 -18.91 -7.82
N THR A 178 -34.48 -17.78 -8.19
CA THR A 178 -35.95 -17.61 -8.26
C THR A 178 -36.50 -17.55 -9.69
N VAL A 179 -35.64 -17.53 -10.70
CA VAL A 179 -35.98 -17.57 -12.13
C VAL A 179 -35.95 -19.00 -12.66
#